data_AF-A0A061S001-F1
#
_entry.id   AF-A0A061S001-F1
#
_cell.length_a   1.000
_cell.length_b   1.000
_cell.length_c   1.000
_cell.angle_alpha   90.00
_cell.angle_beta   90.00
_cell.angle_gamma   90.00
#
_symmetry.space_group_name_H-M   'P 1'
#
loop_
_entity.id
_entity.type
_entity.pdbx_description
1 polymer ?
#
loop_
_entity_poly.entity_id
_entity_poly.type
_entity_poly.pdbx_seq_one_letter_code
_entity_poly.pdbx_strand_id
1 'polypeptide(L)'
;MDMLRENGVTPFSRWEKELPKLVVDSRFSAIPSQKDRRQLFDKFCKIRAEELRNEKRETTKAAVQGFTDLLHEAVQKLKQHAVDDKEEGEDQGEEGKVYISPSVTLKTLEKTWIKDPRWKACSEAERRKLFGEVVQPLVNVAAAHFKEVRQMALESFRELLHEAAVGPHSRWKDVKEKVSSDPRYRAVARSEREGIFDTFVSEIKASEEAARKERDSREERQQEAWRRLEKEGEQAEKRRLRAAHADAVSAYKTLLVEMVRDPEASWLEMRPKLENDAQGRATSAALQSGDAERLFREHTNSLMNKGIRGFQDLLSERLAPLVEQLDGDSDSRHAALESFEGAQELLEDDLRFARAPKTHRPRLWHRFVCDA
;
A
#
# COMPACT_ATOMS: atom_id res chain seq x y z
N MET A 1 85.19 -18.07 -3.41
CA MET A 1 83.85 -18.69 -3.53
C MET A 1 83.77 -19.58 -4.77
N ASP A 2 84.49 -19.24 -5.85
CA ASP A 2 84.47 -19.98 -7.12
C ASP A 2 84.92 -21.44 -6.98
N MET A 3 85.93 -21.69 -6.15
CA MET A 3 86.34 -23.06 -5.76
C MET A 3 85.16 -23.91 -5.26
N LEU A 4 84.28 -23.36 -4.42
CA LEU A 4 83.13 -24.11 -3.88
C LEU A 4 82.10 -24.40 -4.97
N ARG A 5 81.93 -23.49 -5.93
CA ARG A 5 81.05 -23.65 -7.09
C ARG A 5 81.59 -24.73 -8.04
N GLU A 6 82.88 -24.69 -8.36
CA GLU A 6 83.57 -25.67 -9.22
C GLU A 6 83.58 -27.08 -8.61
N ASN A 7 83.69 -27.19 -7.28
CA ASN A 7 83.62 -28.46 -6.56
C ASN A 7 82.18 -28.97 -6.34
N GLY A 8 81.17 -28.30 -6.92
CA GLY A 8 79.78 -28.75 -6.86
C GLY A 8 79.12 -28.66 -5.48
N VAL A 9 79.61 -27.76 -4.60
CA VAL A 9 79.00 -27.54 -3.29
C VAL A 9 77.60 -26.96 -3.47
N THR A 10 76.61 -27.57 -2.82
CA THR A 10 75.21 -27.18 -2.88
C THR A 10 74.77 -26.52 -1.57
N PRO A 11 73.62 -25.81 -1.54
CA PRO A 11 73.07 -25.26 -0.29
C PRO A 11 72.83 -26.30 0.82
N PHE A 12 72.71 -27.58 0.47
CA PHE A 12 72.49 -28.70 1.39
C PHE A 12 73.76 -29.50 1.69
N SER A 13 74.89 -29.13 1.08
CA SER A 13 76.17 -29.80 1.31
C SER A 13 76.60 -29.61 2.76
N ARG A 14 77.13 -30.69 3.36
CA ARG A 14 77.65 -30.68 4.72
C ARG A 14 79.16 -30.50 4.69
N TRP A 15 79.67 -29.56 5.48
CA TRP A 15 81.10 -29.23 5.56
C TRP A 15 81.99 -30.47 5.65
N GLU A 16 81.69 -31.38 6.59
CA GLU A 16 82.47 -32.61 6.84
C GLU A 16 82.55 -33.54 5.62
N LYS A 17 81.50 -33.55 4.78
CA LYS A 17 81.42 -34.42 3.60
C LYS A 17 82.16 -33.84 2.39
N GLU A 18 82.17 -32.52 2.25
CA GLU A 18 82.87 -31.86 1.15
C GLU A 18 84.35 -31.60 1.47
N LEU A 19 84.71 -31.51 2.76
CA LEU A 19 86.06 -31.20 3.21
C LEU A 19 87.17 -32.03 2.53
N PRO A 20 87.07 -33.37 2.38
CA PRO A 20 88.12 -34.16 1.72
C PRO A 20 88.40 -33.73 0.29
N LYS A 21 87.39 -33.25 -0.44
CA LYS A 21 87.53 -32.77 -1.82
C LYS A 21 88.13 -31.36 -1.86
N LEU A 22 87.71 -30.52 -0.91
CA LEU A 22 88.15 -29.12 -0.85
C LEU A 22 89.62 -29.00 -0.44
N VAL A 23 90.13 -29.87 0.44
CA VAL A 23 91.52 -29.81 0.95
C VAL A 23 92.57 -30.03 -0.15
N VAL A 24 92.20 -30.72 -1.24
CA VAL A 24 93.10 -30.96 -2.38
C VAL A 24 93.31 -29.70 -3.22
N ASP A 25 92.39 -28.74 -3.17
CA ASP A 25 92.48 -27.51 -3.96
C ASP A 25 93.47 -26.51 -3.34
N SER A 26 94.40 -26.01 -4.15
CA SER A 26 95.40 -25.02 -3.75
C SER A 26 94.78 -23.78 -3.08
N ARG A 27 93.59 -23.36 -3.54
CA ARG A 27 92.85 -22.19 -3.02
C ARG A 27 92.29 -22.42 -1.60
N PHE A 28 92.16 -23.67 -1.15
CA PHE A 28 91.74 -24.00 0.21
C PHE A 28 92.84 -23.69 1.24
N SER A 29 94.09 -23.97 0.88
CA SER A 29 95.27 -23.70 1.73
C SER A 29 95.57 -22.21 1.88
N ALA A 30 95.15 -21.37 0.92
CA ALA A 30 95.32 -19.91 0.94
C ALA A 30 94.58 -19.21 2.10
N ILE A 31 93.62 -19.88 2.74
CA ILE A 31 92.90 -19.35 3.91
C ILE A 31 93.45 -20.09 5.14
N PRO A 32 94.26 -19.49 6.01
CA PRO A 32 94.95 -20.25 7.08
C PRO A 32 94.01 -20.76 8.18
N SER A 33 92.94 -20.01 8.47
CA SER A 33 92.02 -20.27 9.58
C SER A 33 90.90 -21.25 9.20
N GLN A 34 90.83 -22.38 9.89
CA GLN A 34 89.72 -23.35 9.74
C GLN A 34 88.35 -22.73 10.02
N LYS A 35 88.28 -21.79 10.98
CA LYS A 35 87.06 -21.05 11.31
C LYS A 35 86.60 -20.20 10.13
N ASP A 36 87.51 -19.55 9.43
CA ASP A 36 87.17 -18.68 8.30
C ASP A 36 86.83 -19.49 7.05
N ARG A 37 87.52 -20.62 6.82
CA ARG A 37 87.13 -21.60 5.79
C ARG A 37 85.69 -22.09 5.99
N ARG A 38 85.34 -22.47 7.23
CA ARG A 38 83.98 -22.90 7.59
C ARG A 38 82.95 -21.78 7.42
N GLN A 39 83.25 -20.56 7.88
CA GLN A 39 82.36 -19.40 7.70
C GLN A 39 82.11 -19.08 6.22
N LEU A 40 83.14 -19.16 5.38
CA LEU A 40 83.00 -18.94 3.94
C LEU A 40 82.17 -20.04 3.27
N PHE A 41 82.32 -21.29 3.70
CA PHE A 41 81.45 -22.38 3.25
C PHE A 41 79.98 -22.15 3.65
N ASP A 42 79.72 -21.84 4.92
CA ASP A 42 78.35 -21.60 5.40
C ASP A 42 77.74 -20.36 4.71
N LYS A 43 78.54 -19.30 4.47
CA LYS A 43 78.14 -18.12 3.69
C LYS A 43 77.86 -18.47 2.24
N PHE A 44 78.68 -19.30 1.60
CA PHE A 44 78.45 -19.77 0.23
C PHE A 44 77.16 -20.57 0.12
N CYS A 45 76.91 -21.52 1.03
CA CYS A 45 75.67 -22.31 1.04
C CYS A 45 74.44 -21.40 1.18
N LYS A 46 74.49 -20.36 2.02
CA LYS A 46 73.42 -19.36 2.14
C LYS A 46 73.23 -18.53 0.86
N ILE A 47 74.32 -18.00 0.28
CA ILE A 47 74.25 -17.22 -0.96
C ILE A 47 73.72 -18.09 -2.10
N ARG A 48 74.21 -19.33 -2.23
CA ARG A 48 73.76 -20.25 -3.27
C ARG A 48 72.29 -20.66 -3.09
N ALA A 49 71.81 -20.77 -1.85
CA ALA A 49 70.39 -21.00 -1.57
C ALA A 49 69.53 -19.83 -2.07
N GLU A 50 69.97 -18.60 -1.83
CA GLU A 50 69.28 -17.39 -2.26
C GLU A 50 69.35 -17.20 -3.78
N GLU A 51 70.50 -17.45 -4.41
CA GLU A 51 70.66 -17.46 -5.87
C GLU A 51 69.65 -18.42 -6.53
N LEU A 52 69.58 -19.67 -6.07
CA LEU A 52 68.64 -20.66 -6.63
C LEU A 52 67.16 -20.27 -6.41
N ARG A 53 66.84 -19.65 -5.26
CA ARG A 53 65.48 -19.12 -5.01
C ARG A 53 65.15 -17.97 -5.95
N ASN A 54 66.10 -17.06 -6.17
CA ASN A 54 65.91 -15.91 -7.04
C ASN A 54 65.84 -16.32 -8.53
N GLU A 55 66.69 -17.25 -8.97
CA GLU A 55 66.63 -17.87 -10.31
C GLU A 55 65.25 -18.52 -10.54
N LYS A 56 64.74 -19.28 -9.56
CA LYS A 56 63.39 -19.86 -9.63
C LYS A 56 62.30 -18.78 -9.66
N ARG A 57 62.42 -17.71 -8.87
CA ARG A 57 61.47 -16.60 -8.86
C ARG A 57 61.44 -15.86 -10.19
N GLU A 58 62.61 -15.57 -10.77
CA GLU A 58 62.71 -14.86 -12.05
C GLU A 58 62.22 -15.72 -13.23
N THR A 59 62.48 -17.03 -13.22
CA THR A 59 61.92 -17.95 -14.23
C THR A 59 60.39 -18.04 -14.15
N THR A 60 59.82 -18.17 -12.95
CA THR A 60 58.36 -18.11 -12.75
C THR A 60 57.79 -16.76 -13.20
N LYS A 61 58.45 -15.65 -12.83
CA LYS A 61 58.02 -14.30 -13.24
C LYS A 61 58.04 -14.11 -14.75
N ALA A 62 59.09 -14.59 -15.43
CA ALA A 62 59.19 -14.55 -16.88
C ALA A 62 58.09 -15.40 -17.56
N ALA A 63 57.79 -16.58 -17.02
CA ALA A 63 56.71 -17.43 -17.51
C ALA A 63 55.33 -16.78 -17.36
N VAL A 64 55.06 -16.15 -16.19
CA VAL A 64 53.84 -15.38 -15.93
C VAL A 64 53.70 -14.19 -16.88
N GLN A 65 54.79 -13.45 -17.11
CA GLN A 65 54.78 -12.32 -18.04
C GLN A 65 54.49 -12.78 -19.47
N GLY A 66 55.19 -13.82 -19.94
CA GLY A 66 54.98 -14.35 -21.28
C GLY A 66 53.54 -14.84 -21.53
N PHE A 67 52.90 -15.45 -20.53
CA PHE A 67 51.49 -15.82 -20.64
C PHE A 67 50.56 -14.61 -20.65
N THR A 68 50.84 -13.58 -19.84
CA THR A 68 50.10 -12.31 -19.84
C THR A 68 50.14 -11.64 -21.22
N ASP A 69 51.31 -11.59 -21.85
CA ASP A 69 51.47 -11.00 -23.18
C ASP A 69 50.68 -11.78 -24.24
N LEU A 70 50.69 -13.11 -24.16
CA LEU A 70 49.89 -13.99 -25.03
C LEU A 70 48.38 -13.72 -24.89
N LEU A 71 47.88 -13.48 -23.67
CA LEU A 71 46.47 -13.11 -23.44
C LEU A 71 46.13 -11.75 -24.06
N HIS A 72 47.01 -10.75 -23.91
CA HIS A 72 46.80 -9.44 -24.51
C HIS A 72 46.80 -9.47 -26.03
N GLU A 73 47.72 -10.22 -26.65
CA GLU A 73 47.74 -10.44 -28.11
C GLU A 73 46.43 -11.08 -28.61
N ALA A 74 45.90 -12.06 -27.86
CA ALA A 74 44.63 -12.70 -28.17
C ALA A 74 43.48 -11.69 -28.22
N VAL A 75 43.39 -10.87 -27.18
CA VAL A 75 42.37 -9.83 -27.05
C VAL A 75 42.49 -8.81 -28.18
N GLN A 76 43.71 -8.42 -28.55
CA GLN A 76 43.93 -7.47 -29.65
C GLN A 76 43.56 -8.05 -31.02
N LYS A 77 43.92 -9.30 -31.32
CA LYS A 77 43.52 -9.96 -32.58
C LYS A 77 42.01 -10.07 -32.70
N LEU A 78 41.32 -10.36 -31.61
CA LEU A 78 39.85 -10.38 -31.56
C LEU A 78 39.25 -8.99 -31.78
N LYS A 79 39.90 -7.92 -31.28
CA LYS A 79 39.47 -6.54 -31.52
C LYS A 79 39.70 -6.06 -32.95
N GLN A 80 40.81 -6.46 -33.59
CA GLN A 80 41.16 -6.01 -34.95
C GLN A 80 40.25 -6.63 -36.03
N HIS A 81 39.88 -7.91 -35.89
CA HIS A 81 38.90 -8.54 -36.77
C HIS A 81 37.48 -7.94 -36.66
N ALA A 82 37.23 -7.09 -35.67
CA ALA A 82 35.97 -6.37 -35.53
C ALA A 82 35.98 -4.96 -36.19
N VAL A 83 37.12 -4.52 -36.77
CA VAL A 83 37.30 -3.14 -37.29
C VAL A 83 37.40 -3.08 -38.82
N ASP A 84 37.46 -4.20 -39.54
CA ASP A 84 37.38 -4.18 -41.01
C ASP A 84 35.91 -4.10 -41.48
N ASP A 85 35.31 -2.93 -41.25
CA ASP A 85 34.17 -2.45 -42.02
C ASP A 85 34.69 -1.62 -43.19
N LYS A 86 34.70 -2.21 -44.39
CA LYS A 86 34.29 -1.56 -45.63
C LYS A 86 34.13 -2.54 -46.79
N GLU A 87 32.91 -2.54 -47.35
CA GLU A 87 32.56 -2.66 -48.78
C GLU A 87 32.97 -3.99 -49.46
N GLU A 88 32.11 -4.85 -50.00
CA GLU A 88 30.82 -4.74 -50.70
C GLU A 88 30.19 -6.16 -50.69
N GLY A 89 28.87 -6.26 -50.83
CA GLY A 89 28.26 -7.50 -51.33
C GLY A 89 27.10 -8.01 -50.49
N GLU A 90 25.97 -8.13 -51.17
CA GLU A 90 24.72 -8.70 -50.68
C GLU A 90 24.88 -10.12 -50.11
N ASP A 91 24.11 -10.35 -49.04
CA ASP A 91 23.46 -11.62 -48.68
C ASP A 91 24.30 -12.90 -48.81
N GLN A 92 24.99 -13.23 -47.72
CA GLN A 92 25.15 -14.62 -47.28
C GLN A 92 25.62 -14.68 -45.83
N GLY A 93 24.77 -15.22 -44.96
CA GLY A 93 25.16 -15.78 -43.66
C GLY A 93 25.35 -14.77 -42.53
N GLU A 94 24.57 -14.94 -41.46
CA GLU A 94 24.88 -14.42 -40.13
C GLU A 94 26.15 -15.09 -39.58
N GLU A 95 27.34 -14.86 -40.16
CA GLU A 95 28.62 -15.27 -39.57
C GLU A 95 29.68 -14.22 -39.94
N GLY A 96 30.01 -13.31 -39.02
CA GLY A 96 31.06 -12.33 -39.34
C GLY A 96 31.42 -11.28 -38.29
N LYS A 97 30.64 -11.06 -37.23
CA LYS A 97 31.11 -10.22 -36.11
C LYS A 97 31.70 -11.10 -35.01
N VAL A 98 33.03 -11.27 -35.02
CA VAL A 98 33.74 -11.91 -33.91
C VAL A 98 33.90 -10.89 -32.79
N TYR A 99 32.86 -10.77 -31.97
CA TYR A 99 32.98 -10.24 -30.62
C TYR A 99 33.95 -11.13 -29.82
N ILE A 100 34.60 -10.62 -28.77
CA ILE A 100 35.10 -11.52 -27.72
C ILE A 100 33.91 -12.36 -27.33
N SER A 101 33.91 -13.65 -27.72
CA SER A 101 32.75 -14.48 -27.48
C SER A 101 32.50 -14.42 -25.97
N PRO A 102 31.29 -14.05 -25.52
CA PRO A 102 30.93 -14.11 -24.11
C PRO A 102 31.19 -15.50 -23.48
N SER A 103 31.49 -16.51 -24.31
CA SER A 103 31.84 -17.88 -23.95
C SER A 103 33.33 -18.27 -24.12
N VAL A 104 34.27 -17.34 -24.37
CA VAL A 104 35.70 -17.72 -24.42
C VAL A 104 36.12 -18.26 -23.05
N THR A 105 36.63 -19.49 -23.03
CA THR A 105 37.16 -20.13 -21.82
C THR A 105 38.65 -20.46 -21.99
N LEU A 106 39.34 -20.66 -20.87
CA LEU A 106 40.73 -21.13 -20.88
C LEU A 106 40.89 -22.44 -21.69
N LYS A 107 39.91 -23.34 -21.63
CA LYS A 107 39.90 -24.59 -22.41
C LYS A 107 39.79 -24.34 -23.91
N THR A 108 39.04 -23.31 -24.31
CA THR A 108 38.92 -22.91 -25.71
C THR A 108 40.26 -22.40 -26.24
N LEU A 109 40.98 -21.59 -25.45
CA LEU A 109 42.29 -21.03 -25.81
C LEU A 109 43.42 -22.07 -25.74
N GLU A 110 43.32 -23.06 -24.86
CA GLU A 110 44.30 -24.15 -24.74
C GLU A 110 44.46 -24.92 -26.05
N LYS A 111 43.35 -25.18 -26.77
CA LYS A 111 43.38 -25.86 -28.08
C LYS A 111 44.28 -25.13 -29.09
N THR A 112 44.33 -23.81 -29.03
CA THR A 112 45.14 -22.97 -29.93
C THR A 112 46.57 -22.76 -29.43
N TRP A 113 46.80 -22.74 -28.12
CA TRP A 113 48.09 -22.36 -27.53
C TRP A 113 48.92 -23.51 -26.99
N ILE A 114 48.43 -24.75 -27.10
CA ILE A 114 49.14 -25.93 -26.57
C ILE A 114 50.58 -26.07 -27.09
N LYS A 115 50.88 -25.50 -28.28
CA LYS A 115 52.22 -25.50 -28.87
C LYS A 115 53.06 -24.26 -28.53
N ASP A 116 52.46 -23.18 -28.02
CA ASP A 116 53.15 -21.93 -27.72
C ASP A 116 54.13 -22.10 -26.54
N PRO A 117 55.41 -21.71 -26.69
CA PRO A 117 56.40 -21.79 -25.61
C PRO A 117 55.99 -21.03 -24.34
N ARG A 118 55.34 -19.87 -24.48
CA ARG A 118 54.87 -19.02 -23.37
C ARG A 118 53.72 -19.68 -22.61
N TRP A 119 52.84 -20.40 -23.33
CA TRP A 119 51.84 -21.28 -22.71
C TRP A 119 52.54 -22.35 -21.88
N LYS A 120 53.40 -23.17 -22.50
CA LYS A 120 54.07 -24.30 -21.85
C LYS A 120 54.92 -23.89 -20.63
N ALA A 121 55.55 -22.72 -20.67
CA ALA A 121 56.40 -22.22 -19.58
C ALA A 121 55.64 -21.86 -18.30
N CYS A 122 54.37 -21.44 -18.42
CA CYS A 122 53.52 -21.07 -17.27
C CYS A 122 52.79 -22.30 -16.72
N SER A 123 52.68 -22.48 -15.40
CA SER A 123 51.98 -23.63 -14.83
C SER A 123 50.45 -23.53 -15.02
N GLU A 124 49.73 -24.66 -15.00
CA GLU A 124 48.26 -24.65 -15.14
C GLU A 124 47.56 -23.76 -14.09
N ALA A 125 48.05 -23.80 -12.84
CA ALA A 125 47.51 -22.98 -11.76
C ALA A 125 47.67 -21.48 -12.01
N GLU A 126 48.85 -21.07 -12.50
CA GLU A 126 49.13 -19.67 -12.86
C GLU A 126 48.34 -19.25 -14.10
N ARG A 127 48.24 -20.11 -15.13
CA ARG A 127 47.38 -19.86 -16.31
C ARG A 127 45.93 -19.62 -15.91
N ARG A 128 45.38 -20.45 -15.03
CA ARG A 128 44.00 -20.31 -14.52
C ARG A 128 43.81 -19.01 -13.74
N LYS A 129 44.76 -18.67 -12.86
CA LYS A 129 44.73 -17.42 -12.10
C LYS A 129 44.78 -16.20 -13.02
N LEU A 130 45.77 -16.14 -13.92
CA LEU A 130 45.98 -15.01 -14.83
C LEU A 130 44.82 -14.85 -15.83
N PHE A 131 44.24 -15.96 -16.29
CA PHE A 131 43.03 -15.91 -17.11
C PHE A 131 41.87 -15.27 -16.34
N GLY A 132 41.68 -15.63 -15.07
CA GLY A 132 40.66 -15.03 -14.20
C GLY A 132 40.90 -13.54 -13.94
N GLU A 133 42.16 -13.10 -13.79
CA GLU A 133 42.49 -11.70 -13.52
C GLU A 133 42.45 -10.82 -14.78
N VAL A 134 42.83 -11.35 -15.96
CA VAL A 134 43.02 -10.55 -17.18
C VAL A 134 41.88 -10.72 -18.18
N VAL A 135 41.46 -11.96 -18.47
CA VAL A 135 40.48 -12.23 -19.54
C VAL A 135 39.05 -12.20 -19.04
N GLN A 136 38.78 -12.71 -17.83
CA GLN A 136 37.41 -12.75 -17.31
C GLN A 136 36.75 -11.37 -17.18
N PRO A 137 37.42 -10.30 -16.71
CA PRO A 137 36.82 -8.97 -16.69
C PRO A 137 36.45 -8.46 -18.09
N LEU A 138 37.29 -8.75 -19.09
CA LEU A 138 37.02 -8.37 -20.49
C LEU A 138 35.86 -9.16 -21.08
N VAL A 139 35.76 -10.46 -20.80
CA VAL A 139 34.62 -11.29 -21.20
C VAL A 139 33.32 -10.78 -20.56
N ASN A 140 33.36 -10.40 -19.28
CA ASN A 140 32.20 -9.84 -18.59
C ASN A 140 31.75 -8.51 -19.21
N VAL A 141 32.68 -7.62 -19.53
CA VAL A 141 32.38 -6.34 -20.22
C VAL A 141 31.79 -6.60 -21.61
N ALA A 142 32.36 -7.51 -22.38
CA ALA A 142 31.83 -7.89 -23.69
C ALA A 142 30.43 -8.51 -23.60
N ALA A 143 30.18 -9.37 -22.61
CA ALA A 143 28.88 -9.96 -22.35
C ALA A 143 27.83 -8.91 -21.95
N ALA A 144 28.20 -7.95 -21.10
CA ALA A 144 27.33 -6.85 -20.70
C ALA A 144 26.96 -5.95 -21.89
N HIS A 145 27.94 -5.56 -22.70
CA HIS A 145 27.70 -4.79 -23.92
C HIS A 145 26.81 -5.53 -24.92
N PHE A 146 27.04 -6.83 -25.13
CA PHE A 146 26.18 -7.63 -26.00
C PHE A 146 24.73 -7.69 -25.49
N LYS A 147 24.55 -7.83 -24.17
CA LYS A 147 23.22 -7.80 -23.54
C LYS A 147 22.55 -6.44 -23.74
N GLU A 148 23.28 -5.34 -23.57
CA GLU A 148 22.77 -3.98 -23.76
C GLU A 148 22.35 -3.72 -25.21
N VAL A 149 23.22 -4.03 -26.19
CA VAL A 149 22.90 -3.90 -27.62
C VAL A 149 21.68 -4.75 -27.99
N ARG A 150 21.59 -5.99 -27.47
CA ARG A 150 20.41 -6.83 -27.69
C ARG A 150 19.15 -6.20 -27.11
N GLN A 151 19.22 -5.66 -25.89
CA GLN A 151 18.08 -5.00 -25.26
C GLN A 151 17.63 -3.77 -26.07
N MET A 152 18.56 -2.93 -26.52
CA MET A 152 18.27 -1.79 -27.38
C MET A 152 17.61 -2.21 -28.70
N ALA A 153 18.06 -3.31 -29.31
CA ALA A 153 17.45 -3.86 -30.52
C ALA A 153 16.02 -4.36 -30.26
N LEU A 154 15.77 -4.99 -29.11
CA LEU A 154 14.43 -5.43 -28.72
C LEU A 154 13.48 -4.25 -28.50
N GLU A 155 13.92 -3.22 -27.78
CA GLU A 155 13.16 -1.99 -27.53
C GLU A 155 12.85 -1.26 -28.84
N SER A 156 13.86 -1.09 -29.70
CA SER A 156 13.70 -0.50 -31.04
C SER A 156 12.72 -1.28 -31.92
N PHE A 157 12.71 -2.62 -31.84
CA PHE A 157 11.75 -3.43 -32.58
C PHE A 157 10.33 -3.27 -32.03
N ARG A 158 10.15 -3.12 -30.71
CA ARG A 158 8.83 -2.83 -30.12
C ARG A 158 8.31 -1.46 -30.52
N GLU A 159 9.16 -0.45 -30.61
CA GLU A 159 8.79 0.87 -31.15
C GLU A 159 8.30 0.77 -32.59
N LEU A 160 9.01 -0.01 -33.42
CA LEU A 160 8.56 -0.28 -34.79
C LEU A 160 7.19 -0.98 -34.84
N LEU A 161 6.88 -1.89 -33.90
CA LEU A 161 5.55 -2.50 -33.81
C LEU A 161 4.46 -1.47 -33.44
N HIS A 162 4.78 -0.53 -32.56
CA HIS A 162 3.90 0.61 -32.27
C HIS A 162 3.67 1.48 -33.50
N GLU A 163 4.73 1.88 -34.21
CA GLU A 163 4.66 2.70 -35.42
C GLU A 163 3.88 2.00 -36.55
N ALA A 164 4.00 0.68 -36.66
CA ALA A 164 3.25 -0.15 -37.60
C ALA A 164 1.75 -0.29 -37.23
N ALA A 165 1.30 0.36 -36.15
CA ALA A 165 -0.06 0.31 -35.63
C ALA A 165 -0.53 -1.13 -35.37
N VAL A 166 0.33 -1.94 -34.76
CA VAL A 166 -0.03 -3.29 -34.32
C VAL A 166 -1.08 -3.19 -33.20
N GLY A 167 -2.21 -3.86 -33.39
CA GLY A 167 -3.32 -3.92 -32.44
C GLY A 167 -3.62 -5.35 -31.96
N PRO A 168 -4.66 -5.52 -31.12
CA PRO A 168 -5.02 -6.80 -30.48
C PRO A 168 -5.29 -7.95 -31.47
N HIS A 169 -5.71 -7.61 -32.68
CA HIS A 169 -6.12 -8.56 -33.71
C HIS A 169 -5.20 -8.58 -34.93
N SER A 170 -4.06 -7.86 -34.87
CA SER A 170 -3.06 -7.90 -35.92
C SER A 170 -2.51 -9.31 -36.09
N ARG A 171 -2.16 -9.67 -37.34
CA ARG A 171 -1.55 -10.96 -37.67
C ARG A 171 -0.09 -10.76 -38.02
N TRP A 172 0.75 -11.69 -37.58
CA TRP A 172 2.19 -11.61 -37.78
C TRP A 172 2.58 -11.47 -39.27
N LYS A 173 1.92 -12.21 -40.16
CA LYS A 173 2.17 -12.17 -41.61
C LYS A 173 2.04 -10.75 -42.18
N ASP A 174 0.95 -10.06 -41.82
CA ASP A 174 0.62 -8.73 -42.36
C ASP A 174 1.57 -7.65 -41.80
N VAL A 175 1.97 -7.81 -40.53
CA VAL A 175 2.93 -6.91 -39.88
C VAL A 175 4.32 -7.11 -40.44
N LYS A 176 4.77 -8.37 -40.57
CA LYS A 176 6.07 -8.74 -41.12
C LYS A 176 6.30 -8.14 -42.49
N GLU A 177 5.30 -8.18 -43.38
CA GLU A 177 5.39 -7.59 -44.72
C GLU A 177 5.73 -6.10 -44.66
N LYS A 178 5.06 -5.35 -43.76
CA LYS A 178 5.27 -3.90 -43.57
C LYS A 178 6.63 -3.54 -42.98
N VAL A 179 7.14 -4.36 -42.05
CA VAL A 179 8.33 -4.02 -41.26
C VAL A 179 9.63 -4.67 -41.76
N SER A 180 9.55 -5.60 -42.72
CA SER A 180 10.69 -6.44 -43.14
C SER A 180 11.91 -5.68 -43.71
N SER A 181 11.70 -4.50 -44.28
CA SER A 181 12.76 -3.63 -44.81
C SER A 181 13.44 -2.78 -43.75
N ASP A 182 12.83 -2.61 -42.57
CA ASP A 182 13.33 -1.72 -41.53
C ASP A 182 14.60 -2.29 -40.85
N PRO A 183 15.66 -1.49 -40.64
CA PRO A 183 16.86 -1.92 -39.93
C PRO A 183 16.60 -2.46 -38.53
N ARG A 184 15.63 -1.92 -37.79
CA ARG A 184 15.25 -2.35 -36.43
C ARG A 184 14.64 -3.75 -36.44
N TYR A 185 13.90 -4.12 -37.48
CA TYR A 185 13.43 -5.49 -37.69
C TYR A 185 14.59 -6.45 -37.98
N ARG A 186 15.56 -6.02 -38.78
CA ARG A 186 16.74 -6.83 -39.15
C ARG A 186 17.71 -7.03 -37.98
N ALA A 187 17.78 -6.08 -37.05
CA ALA A 187 18.63 -6.13 -35.86
C ALA A 187 18.24 -7.23 -34.84
N VAL A 188 17.01 -7.75 -34.92
CA VAL A 188 16.52 -8.85 -34.06
C VAL A 188 16.65 -10.19 -34.78
N ALA A 189 17.03 -11.25 -34.07
CA ALA A 189 17.19 -12.60 -34.64
C ALA A 189 15.88 -13.15 -35.20
N ARG A 190 15.93 -13.80 -36.38
CA ARG A 190 14.73 -14.30 -37.09
C ARG A 190 13.81 -15.18 -36.23
N SER A 191 14.39 -15.99 -35.35
CA SER A 191 13.67 -16.91 -34.45
C SER A 191 12.91 -16.21 -33.32
N GLU A 192 13.27 -14.97 -32.97
CA GLU A 192 12.68 -14.25 -31.82
C GLU A 192 11.56 -13.30 -32.22
N ARG A 193 11.53 -12.87 -33.49
CA ARG A 193 10.65 -11.79 -33.97
C ARG A 193 9.16 -12.05 -33.74
N GLU A 194 8.69 -13.26 -34.07
CA GLU A 194 7.28 -13.63 -33.90
C GLU A 194 6.90 -13.73 -32.42
N GLY A 195 7.76 -14.28 -31.57
CA GLY A 195 7.53 -14.35 -30.13
C GLY A 195 7.46 -12.96 -29.48
N ILE A 196 8.28 -12.00 -29.93
CA ILE A 196 8.21 -10.61 -29.47
C ILE A 196 6.89 -9.96 -29.90
N PHE A 197 6.47 -10.19 -31.15
CA PHE A 197 5.18 -9.72 -31.66
C PHE A 197 4.00 -10.30 -30.86
N ASP A 198 3.98 -11.61 -30.61
CA ASP A 198 2.91 -12.26 -29.85
C ASP A 198 2.83 -11.72 -28.42
N THR A 199 3.98 -11.52 -27.78
CA THR A 199 4.09 -10.91 -26.45
C THR A 199 3.51 -9.49 -26.47
N PHE A 200 3.90 -8.69 -27.46
CA PHE A 200 3.41 -7.32 -27.65
C PHE A 200 1.88 -7.28 -27.83
N VAL A 201 1.32 -8.14 -28.69
CA VAL A 201 -0.14 -8.24 -28.89
C VAL A 201 -0.86 -8.68 -27.61
N SER A 202 -0.27 -9.63 -26.87
CA SER A 202 -0.81 -10.08 -25.58
C SER A 202 -0.84 -8.97 -24.54
N GLU A 203 0.20 -8.14 -24.48
CA GLU A 203 0.25 -6.99 -23.57
C GLU A 203 -0.81 -5.94 -23.91
N ILE A 204 -1.03 -5.64 -25.19
CA ILE A 204 -2.11 -4.73 -25.61
C ILE A 204 -3.47 -5.26 -25.13
N LYS A 205 -3.76 -6.54 -25.36
CA LYS A 205 -5.03 -7.16 -24.91
C LYS A 205 -5.21 -7.07 -23.40
N ALA A 206 -4.15 -7.38 -22.64
CA ALA A 206 -4.19 -7.33 -21.19
C ALA A 206 -4.42 -5.89 -20.68
N SER A 207 -3.80 -4.90 -21.34
CA SER A 207 -3.98 -3.49 -21.01
C SER A 207 -5.42 -3.01 -21.28
N GLU A 208 -6.00 -3.35 -22.43
CA GLU A 208 -7.38 -3.00 -22.78
C GLU A 208 -8.39 -3.65 -21.81
N GLU A 209 -8.18 -4.92 -21.46
CA GLU A 209 -9.05 -5.62 -20.51
C GLU A 209 -8.95 -5.03 -19.10
N ALA A 210 -7.73 -4.67 -18.65
CA ALA A 210 -7.52 -4.01 -17.36
C ALA A 210 -8.22 -2.64 -17.29
N ALA A 211 -8.07 -1.82 -18.34
CA ALA A 211 -8.73 -0.52 -18.42
C ALA A 211 -10.25 -0.64 -18.41
N ARG A 212 -10.81 -1.64 -19.10
CA ARG A 212 -12.25 -1.93 -19.09
C ARG A 212 -12.74 -2.32 -17.69
N LYS A 213 -12.04 -3.23 -17.00
CA LYS A 213 -12.39 -3.64 -15.63
C LYS A 213 -12.30 -2.49 -14.63
N GLU A 214 -11.29 -1.64 -14.75
CA GLU A 214 -11.15 -0.46 -13.89
C GLU A 214 -12.31 0.52 -14.09
N ARG A 215 -12.70 0.77 -15.34
CA ARG A 215 -13.85 1.60 -15.68
C ARG A 215 -15.14 1.04 -15.09
N ASP A 216 -15.43 -0.24 -15.32
CA ASP A 216 -16.63 -0.91 -14.79
C ASP A 216 -16.67 -0.82 -13.24
N SER A 217 -15.54 -1.08 -12.57
CA SER A 217 -15.41 -0.96 -11.11
C SER A 217 -15.59 0.48 -10.60
N ARG A 218 -15.13 1.48 -11.36
CA ARG A 218 -15.33 2.89 -11.03
C ARG A 218 -16.79 3.30 -11.16
N GLU A 219 -17.46 2.88 -12.23
CA GLU A 219 -18.88 3.13 -12.47
C GLU A 219 -19.74 2.47 -11.37
N GLU A 220 -19.43 1.22 -10.99
CA GLU A 220 -20.13 0.53 -9.89
C GLU A 220 -19.98 1.25 -8.55
N ARG A 221 -18.75 1.68 -8.20
CA ARG A 221 -18.50 2.46 -6.97
C ARG A 221 -19.26 3.79 -6.96
N GLN A 222 -19.34 4.48 -8.10
CA GLN A 222 -20.12 5.71 -8.22
C GLN A 222 -21.61 5.45 -8.04
N GLN A 223 -22.16 4.41 -8.66
CA GLN A 223 -23.56 4.03 -8.50
C GLN A 223 -23.90 3.62 -7.06
N GLU A 224 -22.99 2.92 -6.38
CA GLU A 224 -23.18 2.58 -4.97
C GLU A 224 -23.15 3.83 -4.07
N ALA A 225 -22.17 4.73 -4.28
CA ALA A 225 -22.08 5.98 -3.54
C ALA A 225 -23.32 6.86 -3.74
N TRP A 226 -23.83 6.95 -4.97
CA TRP A 226 -25.04 7.70 -5.27
C TRP A 226 -26.27 7.09 -4.59
N ARG A 227 -26.44 5.76 -4.63
CA ARG A 227 -27.51 5.06 -3.89
C ARG A 227 -27.43 5.25 -2.37
N ARG A 228 -26.22 5.33 -1.79
CA ARG A 228 -26.04 5.62 -0.37
C ARG A 228 -26.47 7.05 -0.05
N LEU A 229 -26.01 8.02 -0.85
CA LEU A 229 -26.35 9.43 -0.67
C LEU A 229 -27.86 9.68 -0.82
N GLU A 230 -28.50 9.04 -1.79
CA GLU A 230 -29.96 9.11 -1.97
C GLU A 230 -30.70 8.61 -0.73
N LYS A 231 -30.33 7.43 -0.21
CA LYS A 231 -30.92 6.87 1.01
C LYS A 231 -30.67 7.74 2.24
N GLU A 232 -29.46 8.27 2.39
CA GLU A 232 -29.12 9.20 3.46
C GLU A 232 -29.95 10.49 3.36
N GLY A 233 -30.10 11.03 2.14
CA GLY A 233 -30.96 12.18 1.86
C GLY A 233 -32.41 11.94 2.20
N GLU A 234 -32.99 10.81 1.80
CA GLU A 234 -34.37 10.44 2.16
C GLU A 234 -34.56 10.29 3.67
N GLN A 235 -33.59 9.68 4.36
CA GLN A 235 -33.66 9.54 5.82
C GLN A 235 -33.52 10.88 6.53
N ALA A 236 -32.61 11.74 6.07
CA ALA A 236 -32.42 13.09 6.60
C ALA A 236 -33.70 13.92 6.41
N GLU A 237 -34.33 13.84 5.24
CA GLU A 237 -35.58 14.56 4.97
C GLU A 237 -36.73 14.05 5.85
N LYS A 238 -36.88 12.73 6.00
CA LYS A 238 -37.86 12.16 6.95
C LYS A 238 -37.62 12.63 8.38
N ARG A 239 -36.36 12.75 8.82
CA ARG A 239 -36.01 13.29 10.14
C ARG A 239 -36.36 14.78 10.25
N ARG A 240 -36.05 15.56 9.22
CA ARG A 240 -36.37 17.00 9.15
C ARG A 240 -37.87 17.25 9.25
N LEU A 241 -38.68 16.51 8.48
CA LEU A 241 -40.13 16.63 8.50
C LEU A 241 -40.73 16.24 9.86
N ARG A 242 -40.22 15.16 10.48
CA ARG A 242 -40.65 14.76 11.84
C ARG A 242 -40.29 15.79 12.90
N ALA A 243 -39.10 16.37 12.84
CA ALA A 243 -38.68 17.42 13.76
C ALA A 243 -39.55 18.67 13.60
N ALA A 244 -39.77 19.11 12.35
CA ALA A 244 -40.64 20.25 12.05
C ALA A 244 -42.08 20.02 12.55
N HIS A 245 -42.62 18.81 12.38
CA HIS A 245 -43.92 18.43 12.91
C HIS A 245 -43.96 18.46 14.44
N ALA A 246 -42.95 17.87 15.11
CA ALA A 246 -42.85 17.88 16.56
C ALA A 246 -42.79 19.31 17.13
N ASP A 247 -42.01 20.18 16.50
CA ASP A 247 -41.90 21.59 16.87
C ASP A 247 -43.23 22.33 16.68
N ALA A 248 -43.92 22.09 15.54
CA ALA A 248 -45.24 22.67 15.27
C ALA A 248 -46.30 22.19 16.28
N VAL A 249 -46.29 20.90 16.64
CA VAL A 249 -47.18 20.33 17.67
C VAL A 249 -46.89 20.97 19.02
N SER A 250 -45.62 21.14 19.40
CA SER A 250 -45.22 21.79 20.65
C SER A 250 -45.69 23.25 20.70
N ALA A 251 -45.44 24.01 19.63
CA ALA A 251 -45.87 25.39 19.51
C ALA A 251 -47.41 25.52 19.60
N TYR A 252 -48.15 24.65 18.92
CA TYR A 252 -49.61 24.64 18.98
C TYR A 252 -50.14 24.26 20.36
N LYS A 253 -49.52 23.31 21.06
CA LYS A 253 -49.87 23.00 22.47
C LYS A 253 -49.67 24.21 23.39
N THR A 254 -48.61 24.98 23.20
CA THR A 254 -48.41 26.24 23.94
C THR A 254 -49.53 27.24 23.65
N LEU A 255 -49.93 27.41 22.38
CA LEU A 255 -51.09 28.25 22.02
C LEU A 255 -52.37 27.79 22.72
N LEU A 256 -52.62 26.47 22.80
CA LEU A 256 -53.79 25.93 23.51
C LEU A 256 -53.76 26.26 25.01
N VAL A 257 -52.59 26.17 25.66
CA VAL A 257 -52.44 26.58 27.06
C VAL A 257 -52.71 28.08 27.26
N GLU A 258 -52.26 28.92 26.33
CA GLU A 258 -52.45 30.37 26.37
C GLU A 258 -53.92 30.77 26.18
N MET A 259 -54.59 30.18 25.17
CA MET A 259 -55.89 30.61 24.66
C MET A 259 -57.08 29.80 25.17
N VAL A 260 -56.89 28.51 25.50
CA VAL A 260 -57.97 27.59 25.90
C VAL A 260 -57.80 27.23 27.36
N ARG A 261 -58.48 27.97 28.24
CA ARG A 261 -58.48 27.74 29.70
C ARG A 261 -59.72 27.02 30.19
N ASP A 262 -60.81 27.10 29.43
CA ASP A 262 -62.09 26.49 29.76
C ASP A 262 -62.08 25.01 29.32
N PRO A 263 -62.26 24.05 30.25
CA PRO A 263 -62.36 22.62 29.92
C PRO A 263 -63.57 22.27 29.04
N GLU A 264 -64.60 23.13 28.99
CA GLU A 264 -65.84 22.92 28.23
C GLU A 264 -65.84 23.69 26.89
N ALA A 265 -64.70 24.25 26.48
CA ALA A 265 -64.57 25.02 25.25
C ALA A 265 -64.91 24.21 23.98
N SER A 266 -65.71 24.81 23.09
CA SER A 266 -66.09 24.22 21.80
C SER A 266 -64.99 24.39 20.75
N TRP A 267 -64.70 23.33 20.01
CA TRP A 267 -63.76 23.37 18.88
C TRP A 267 -64.21 24.37 17.80
N LEU A 268 -65.50 24.38 17.45
CA LEU A 268 -66.05 25.25 16.40
C LEU A 268 -65.89 26.74 16.75
N GLU A 269 -65.99 27.08 18.03
CA GLU A 269 -65.86 28.46 18.51
C GLU A 269 -64.41 28.90 18.65
N MET A 270 -63.53 27.98 19.08
CA MET A 270 -62.13 28.30 19.34
C MET A 270 -61.25 28.22 18.09
N ARG A 271 -61.60 27.36 17.13
CA ARG A 271 -60.85 27.19 15.88
C ARG A 271 -60.51 28.51 15.16
N PRO A 272 -61.47 29.41 14.83
CA PRO A 272 -61.14 30.66 14.12
C PRO A 272 -60.23 31.59 14.95
N LYS A 273 -60.32 31.53 16.29
CA LYS A 273 -59.45 32.31 17.19
C LYS A 273 -58.03 31.76 17.23
N LEU A 274 -57.90 30.44 17.20
CA LEU A 274 -56.60 29.75 17.15
C LEU A 274 -55.93 29.91 15.78
N GLU A 275 -56.69 29.87 14.69
CA GLU A 275 -56.20 30.11 13.33
C GLU A 275 -55.73 31.56 13.12
N ASN A 276 -56.33 32.53 13.82
CA ASN A 276 -55.93 33.94 13.78
C ASN A 276 -54.75 34.27 14.73
N ASP A 277 -54.03 33.27 15.22
CA ASP A 277 -52.80 33.45 16.00
C ASP A 277 -51.75 34.20 15.18
N ALA A 278 -51.18 35.28 15.74
CA ALA A 278 -50.20 36.11 15.04
C ALA A 278 -48.91 35.35 14.67
N GLN A 279 -48.58 34.30 15.43
CA GLN A 279 -47.45 33.42 15.14
C GLN A 279 -47.80 32.29 14.14
N GLY A 280 -49.07 32.19 13.72
CA GLY A 280 -49.54 31.18 12.77
C GLY A 280 -49.36 29.75 13.25
N ARG A 281 -49.31 29.51 14.57
CA ARG A 281 -49.00 28.18 15.14
C ARG A 281 -50.05 27.13 14.76
N ALA A 282 -51.30 27.54 14.62
CA ALA A 282 -52.41 26.68 14.18
C ALA A 282 -52.44 26.40 12.66
N THR A 283 -51.80 27.26 11.86
CA THR A 283 -51.78 27.18 10.38
C THR A 283 -50.41 26.76 9.84
N SER A 284 -49.51 26.27 10.70
CA SER A 284 -48.19 25.82 10.31
C SER A 284 -48.27 24.70 9.28
N ALA A 285 -47.54 24.83 8.17
CA ALA A 285 -47.46 23.80 7.13
C ALA A 285 -46.88 22.46 7.64
N ALA A 286 -46.17 22.49 8.78
CA ALA A 286 -45.62 21.30 9.41
C ALA A 286 -46.62 20.59 10.33
N LEU A 287 -47.79 21.18 10.62
CA LEU A 287 -48.87 20.55 11.38
C LEU A 287 -49.71 19.69 10.42
N GLN A 288 -49.95 18.41 10.73
CA GLN A 288 -50.68 17.54 9.81
C GLN A 288 -52.18 17.84 9.85
N SER A 289 -52.88 17.48 8.76
CA SER A 289 -54.33 17.59 8.70
C SER A 289 -54.98 16.82 9.85
N GLY A 290 -55.82 17.50 10.63
CA GLY A 290 -56.53 16.93 11.78
C GLY A 290 -55.77 17.00 13.11
N ASP A 291 -54.48 17.34 13.13
CA ASP A 291 -53.73 17.48 14.38
C ASP A 291 -54.28 18.61 15.25
N ALA A 292 -54.66 19.74 14.65
CA ALA A 292 -55.14 20.90 15.38
C ALA A 292 -56.39 20.58 16.24
N GLU A 293 -57.34 19.83 15.67
CA GLU A 293 -58.55 19.42 16.39
C GLU A 293 -58.25 18.32 17.42
N ARG A 294 -57.42 17.34 17.06
CA ARG A 294 -57.03 16.26 17.97
C ARG A 294 -56.33 16.80 19.22
N LEU A 295 -55.33 17.67 19.03
CA LEU A 295 -54.58 18.29 20.11
C LEU A 295 -55.46 19.21 20.97
N PHE A 296 -56.41 19.92 20.36
CA PHE A 296 -57.41 20.70 21.09
C PHE A 296 -58.24 19.82 22.03
N ARG A 297 -58.79 18.70 21.53
CA ARG A 297 -59.57 17.75 22.33
C ARG A 297 -58.73 17.10 23.43
N GLU A 298 -57.49 16.73 23.15
CA GLU A 298 -56.56 16.20 24.16
C GLU A 298 -56.31 17.23 25.29
N HIS A 299 -56.12 18.49 24.94
CA HIS A 299 -55.90 19.57 25.90
C HIS A 299 -57.15 19.83 26.76
N THR A 300 -58.32 19.99 26.15
CA THR A 300 -59.57 20.22 26.90
C THR A 300 -59.90 19.05 27.82
N ASN A 301 -59.71 17.80 27.37
CA ASN A 301 -59.84 16.61 28.23
C ASN A 301 -58.84 16.62 29.40
N SER A 302 -57.60 17.07 29.18
CA SER A 302 -56.62 17.21 30.27
C SER A 302 -57.05 18.25 31.30
N LEU A 303 -57.56 19.40 30.84
CA LEU A 303 -58.12 20.44 31.71
C LEU A 303 -59.33 19.91 32.50
N MET A 304 -60.26 19.24 31.82
CA MET A 304 -61.45 18.61 32.40
C MET A 304 -61.05 17.69 33.56
N ASN A 305 -60.13 16.74 33.29
CA ASN A 305 -59.66 15.79 34.28
C ASN A 305 -58.93 16.44 35.47
N LYS A 306 -58.13 17.50 35.21
CA LYS A 306 -57.45 18.25 36.27
C LYS A 306 -58.45 19.01 37.15
N GLY A 307 -59.45 19.65 36.53
CA GLY A 307 -60.52 20.36 37.24
C GLY A 307 -61.36 19.43 38.10
N ILE A 308 -61.73 18.26 37.58
CA ILE A 308 -62.48 17.23 38.34
C ILE A 308 -61.68 16.77 39.57
N ARG A 309 -60.40 16.41 39.41
CA ARG A 309 -59.55 15.97 40.53
C ARG A 309 -59.38 17.07 41.57
N GLY A 310 -59.05 18.29 41.15
CA GLY A 310 -58.90 19.40 42.07
C GLY A 310 -60.17 19.69 42.86
N PHE A 311 -61.35 19.52 42.25
CA PHE A 311 -62.62 19.67 42.96
C PHE A 311 -62.89 18.53 43.94
N GLN A 312 -62.58 17.29 43.58
CA GLN A 312 -62.67 16.14 44.50
C GLN A 312 -61.76 16.35 45.73
N ASP A 313 -60.53 16.82 45.53
CA ASP A 313 -59.60 17.14 46.62
C ASP A 313 -60.16 18.24 47.52
N LEU A 314 -60.78 19.27 46.94
CA LEU A 314 -61.44 20.36 47.68
C LEU A 314 -62.62 19.86 48.52
N LEU A 315 -63.47 19.00 47.94
CA LEU A 315 -64.60 18.39 48.66
C LEU A 315 -64.10 17.59 49.87
N SER A 316 -63.10 16.73 49.66
CA SER A 316 -62.47 15.96 50.75
C SER A 316 -61.89 16.87 51.83
N GLU A 317 -61.22 17.96 51.47
CA GLU A 317 -60.58 18.86 52.43
C GLU A 317 -61.59 19.67 53.25
N ARG A 318 -62.68 20.14 52.64
CA ARG A 318 -63.61 21.10 53.27
C ARG A 318 -64.86 20.46 53.84
N LEU A 319 -65.32 19.36 53.26
CA LEU A 319 -66.57 18.70 53.68
C LEU A 319 -66.32 17.45 54.51
N ALA A 320 -65.21 16.71 54.35
CA ALA A 320 -64.95 15.53 55.19
C ALA A 320 -64.93 15.84 56.71
N PRO A 321 -64.30 16.95 57.18
CA PRO A 321 -64.34 17.29 58.60
C PRO A 321 -65.76 17.59 59.11
N LEU A 322 -66.63 18.12 58.25
CA LEU A 322 -68.03 18.38 58.59
C LEU A 322 -68.84 17.09 58.69
N VAL A 323 -68.47 16.06 57.91
CA VAL A 323 -69.06 14.71 58.01
C VAL A 323 -68.62 14.02 59.30
N GLU A 324 -67.33 14.07 59.63
CA GLU A 324 -66.79 13.44 60.86
C GLU A 324 -67.37 14.06 62.15
N GLN A 325 -67.78 15.32 62.11
CA GLN A 325 -68.40 16.01 63.25
C GLN A 325 -69.88 15.65 63.49
N LEU A 326 -70.52 14.91 62.57
CA LEU A 326 -71.91 14.45 62.72
C LEU A 326 -72.07 13.28 63.69
N ASP A 327 -70.97 12.63 64.11
CA ASP A 327 -70.98 11.51 65.07
C ASP A 327 -71.20 11.94 66.55
N GLY A 328 -71.30 13.25 66.82
CA GLY A 328 -71.68 13.80 68.12
C GLY A 328 -73.12 14.36 68.10
N ASP A 329 -73.87 14.09 69.18
CA ASP A 329 -75.31 14.33 69.47
C ASP A 329 -75.88 15.75 69.17
N SER A 330 -75.67 16.26 67.94
CA SER A 330 -76.11 17.55 67.43
C SER A 330 -76.98 17.32 66.19
N ASP A 331 -78.29 17.58 66.32
CA ASP A 331 -79.32 17.34 65.30
C ASP A 331 -79.27 18.30 64.09
N SER A 332 -78.28 19.21 64.04
CA SER A 332 -78.15 20.23 62.99
C SER A 332 -77.05 19.85 62.00
N ARG A 333 -77.41 19.33 60.82
CA ARG A 333 -76.44 19.12 59.73
C ARG A 333 -76.03 20.45 59.12
N HIS A 334 -74.77 20.57 58.74
CA HIS A 334 -74.27 21.76 58.07
C HIS A 334 -74.95 21.92 56.69
N ALA A 335 -75.39 23.12 56.33
CA ALA A 335 -76.09 23.39 55.05
C ALA A 335 -75.30 22.91 53.82
N ALA A 336 -73.96 22.90 53.92
CA ALA A 336 -73.04 22.38 52.90
C ALA A 336 -73.10 20.86 52.64
N LEU A 337 -73.72 20.10 53.54
CA LEU A 337 -73.97 18.65 53.39
C LEU A 337 -75.41 18.36 52.95
N GLU A 338 -76.32 19.34 53.04
CA GLU A 338 -77.73 19.15 52.71
C GLU A 338 -78.08 19.59 51.28
N SER A 339 -77.36 20.58 50.74
CA SER A 339 -77.60 21.11 49.40
C SER A 339 -76.30 21.49 48.70
N PHE A 340 -76.29 21.41 47.37
CA PHE A 340 -75.15 21.86 46.58
C PHE A 340 -74.98 23.38 46.68
N GLU A 341 -76.06 24.12 46.82
CA GLU A 341 -76.07 25.57 47.04
C GLU A 341 -75.36 25.94 48.35
N GLY A 342 -75.67 25.24 49.45
CA GLY A 342 -74.96 25.43 50.72
C GLY A 342 -73.50 25.01 50.65
N ALA A 343 -73.16 24.02 49.82
CA ALA A 343 -71.77 23.63 49.59
C ALA A 343 -71.03 24.66 48.74
N GLN A 344 -71.72 25.26 47.76
CA GLN A 344 -71.17 26.29 46.90
C GLN A 344 -70.78 27.53 47.71
N GLU A 345 -71.63 28.02 48.62
CA GLU A 345 -71.31 29.18 49.47
C GLU A 345 -70.02 28.99 50.28
N LEU A 346 -69.73 27.75 50.70
CA LEU A 346 -68.50 27.43 51.44
C LEU A 346 -67.26 27.30 50.54
N LEU A 347 -67.46 26.91 49.28
CA LEU A 347 -66.37 26.52 48.37
C LEU A 347 -66.07 27.57 47.30
N GLU A 348 -66.94 28.57 47.10
CA GLU A 348 -66.89 29.50 45.97
C GLU A 348 -65.61 30.34 45.90
N ASP A 349 -64.99 30.62 47.06
CA ASP A 349 -63.74 31.36 47.16
C ASP A 349 -62.49 30.53 46.77
N ASP A 350 -62.59 29.19 46.69
CA ASP A 350 -61.44 28.35 46.35
C ASP A 350 -61.23 28.28 44.83
N LEU A 351 -59.99 28.50 44.39
CA LEU A 351 -59.61 28.46 42.98
C LEU A 351 -59.89 27.09 42.32
N ARG A 352 -59.90 25.99 43.07
CA ARG A 352 -60.25 24.65 42.58
C ARG A 352 -61.74 24.55 42.26
N PHE A 353 -62.61 25.22 43.01
CA PHE A 353 -64.03 25.33 42.69
C PHE A 353 -64.24 26.11 41.39
N ALA A 354 -63.59 27.27 41.25
CA ALA A 354 -63.67 28.08 40.03
C ALA A 354 -63.20 27.32 38.77
N ARG A 355 -62.15 26.48 38.91
CA ARG A 355 -61.58 25.66 37.83
C ARG A 355 -62.34 24.36 37.55
N ALA A 356 -63.26 23.94 38.43
CA ALA A 356 -64.03 22.74 38.24
C ALA A 356 -65.02 22.89 37.07
N PRO A 357 -65.19 21.90 36.19
CA PRO A 357 -66.17 21.95 35.10
C PRO A 357 -67.58 22.14 35.65
N LYS A 358 -68.32 23.14 35.16
CA LYS A 358 -69.58 23.59 35.78
C LYS A 358 -70.63 22.48 35.76
N THR A 359 -70.71 21.75 34.65
CA THR A 359 -71.64 20.62 34.46
C THR A 359 -71.37 19.44 35.38
N HIS A 360 -70.17 19.33 35.96
CA HIS A 360 -69.75 18.19 36.77
C HIS A 360 -69.84 18.45 38.27
N ARG A 361 -69.83 19.72 38.73
CA ARG A 361 -69.77 20.06 40.16
C ARG A 361 -70.91 19.46 40.99
N PRO A 362 -72.20 19.60 40.61
CA PRO A 362 -73.30 19.08 41.43
C PRO A 362 -73.27 17.56 41.56
N ARG A 363 -72.93 16.87 40.47
CA ARG A 363 -72.80 15.40 40.44
C ARG A 363 -71.64 14.90 41.32
N LEU A 364 -70.51 15.59 41.29
CA LEU A 364 -69.34 15.24 42.09
C LEU A 364 -69.58 15.48 43.58
N TRP A 365 -70.23 16.60 43.95
CA TRP A 365 -70.65 16.87 45.31
C TRP A 365 -71.65 15.81 45.82
N HIS A 366 -72.71 15.53 45.05
CA HIS A 366 -73.71 14.54 45.45
C HIS A 366 -73.08 13.17 45.68
N ARG A 367 -72.16 12.75 44.80
CA ARG A 367 -71.44 11.49 44.99
C ARG A 367 -70.61 11.51 46.27
N PHE A 368 -69.88 12.59 46.53
CA PHE A 368 -69.08 12.73 47.74
C PHE A 368 -69.94 12.62 49.02
N VAL A 369 -71.07 13.34 49.08
CA VAL A 369 -71.95 13.35 50.26
C VAL A 369 -72.70 12.02 50.43
N CYS A 370 -73.02 11.30 49.36
CA CYS A 370 -73.65 9.97 49.47
C CYS A 370 -72.67 8.85 49.85
N ASP A 371 -71.39 9.01 49.50
CA ASP A 371 -70.34 8.03 49.79
C ASP A 371 -69.70 8.24 51.18
N ALA A 372 -69.92 9.40 51.81
CA ALA A 372 -69.47 9.77 53.15
C ALA A 372 -70.57 9.52 54.18
#